data_AF-A0A2E1KGG0-F1
#
_entry.id   AF-A0A2E1KGG0-F1
#
_cell.length_a   1.000
_cell.length_b   1.000
_cell.length_c   1.000
_cell.angle_alpha   90.00
_cell.angle_beta   90.00
_cell.angle_gamma   90.00
#
_symmetry.space_group_name_H-M   'P 1'
#
loop_
_entity.id
_entity.type
_entity.pdbx_description
1 polymer ?
#
loop_
_entity_poly.entity_id
_entity_poly.type
_entity_poly.pdbx_seq_one_letter_code
_entity_poly.pdbx_strand_id
1 'polypeptide(L)'
;MDRRFLSDEQIIKASRDFVCIRTATYEDKTEATYLKAMFLGRAGGDLRNFGFCILSPDGKRQLRRSNRGPNFVYTNSQAMAADLRQIAKQYSAQARDKKVNPAVPRMKSVRLGINVASCDGLPSVVVFGKGKREVDRLNSKLSGVIWDAALAGKFIYSSTTKSSDLKIIVGATRKAGILVVEPDVYGMTGRLIKMIDASVSKGDLKRDLVDAADTFTRRSKTHGLHVRNGRRNGKTWKTEVPVPNRVRARGRPTPRRRRRE
;
A
#
# COMPACT_ATOMS: atom_id res chain seq x y z
N MET A 1 -5.44 -16.80 3.27
CA MET A 1 -5.25 -16.25 4.62
C MET A 1 -6.61 -16.20 5.25
N ASP A 2 -6.78 -16.80 6.43
CA ASP A 2 -7.91 -16.44 7.28
C ASP A 2 -7.80 -14.92 7.50
N ARG A 3 -8.84 -14.20 7.07
CA ARG A 3 -8.88 -12.74 7.14
C ARG A 3 -8.82 -12.25 8.59
N ARG A 4 -8.98 -13.13 9.58
CA ARG A 4 -9.03 -12.82 11.01
C ARG A 4 -7.68 -12.49 11.63
N PHE A 5 -6.55 -13.04 11.16
CA PHE A 5 -5.26 -12.86 11.85
C PHE A 5 -4.88 -11.38 11.97
N LEU A 6 -4.78 -10.66 10.86
CA LEU A 6 -4.37 -9.24 10.84
C LEU A 6 -5.52 -8.27 11.14
N SER A 7 -6.75 -8.76 11.17
CA SER A 7 -7.94 -7.97 11.52
C SER A 7 -8.30 -8.05 13.01
N ASP A 8 -7.49 -8.76 13.80
CA ASP A 8 -7.60 -8.78 15.26
C ASP A 8 -7.43 -7.36 15.83
N GLU A 9 -8.37 -6.93 16.68
CA GLU A 9 -8.38 -5.59 17.26
C GLU A 9 -7.11 -5.26 18.05
N GLN A 10 -6.50 -6.27 18.70
CA GLN A 10 -5.27 -6.08 19.43
C GLN A 10 -4.08 -5.82 18.52
N ILE A 11 -4.04 -6.46 17.35
CA ILE A 11 -3.04 -6.17 16.32
C ILE A 11 -3.27 -4.78 15.76
N ILE A 12 -4.50 -4.44 15.38
CA ILE A 12 -4.82 -3.11 14.83
C ILE A 12 -4.38 -2.03 15.82
N LYS A 13 -4.71 -2.17 17.11
CA LYS A 13 -4.28 -1.24 18.15
C LYS A 13 -2.75 -1.17 18.27
N ALA A 14 -2.06 -2.31 18.34
CA ALA A 14 -0.60 -2.35 18.46
C ALA A 14 0.12 -1.79 17.23
N SER A 15 -0.45 -1.96 16.03
CA SER A 15 0.14 -1.46 14.78
C SER A 15 0.11 0.07 14.64
N ARG A 16 -0.68 0.78 15.46
CA ARG A 16 -0.74 2.26 15.42
C ARG A 16 0.56 2.92 15.87
N ASP A 17 1.38 2.19 16.62
CA ASP A 17 2.73 2.62 17.03
C ASP A 17 3.78 2.36 15.94
N PHE A 18 3.36 1.86 14.77
CA PHE A 18 4.23 1.53 13.64
C PHE A 18 3.82 2.29 12.38
N VAL A 19 4.79 2.51 11.49
CA VAL A 19 4.51 2.92 10.11
C VAL A 19 4.41 1.67 9.24
N CYS A 20 3.22 1.35 8.76
CA CYS A 20 3.02 0.27 7.80
C CYS A 20 3.34 0.74 6.38
N ILE A 21 4.29 0.07 5.72
CA ILE A 21 4.73 0.42 4.36
C ILE A 21 4.20 -0.62 3.37
N ARG A 22 3.36 -0.15 2.43
CA ARG A 22 2.98 -0.94 1.26
C ARG A 22 4.08 -0.85 0.22
N THR A 23 4.83 -1.94 0.04
CA THR A 23 5.94 -1.96 -0.90
C THR A 23 5.48 -1.98 -2.36
N ALA A 24 6.16 -1.27 -3.24
CA ALA A 24 5.93 -1.27 -4.69
C ALA A 24 7.09 -1.96 -5.41
N THR A 25 7.35 -3.20 -5.00
CA THR A 25 8.54 -4.02 -5.29
C THR A 25 9.12 -3.94 -6.71
N TYR A 26 8.30 -3.96 -7.76
CA TYR A 26 8.77 -3.94 -9.15
C TYR A 26 8.57 -2.59 -9.83
N GLU A 27 8.22 -1.56 -9.08
CA GLU A 27 7.75 -0.26 -9.58
C GLU A 27 8.73 0.86 -9.25
N ASP A 28 9.77 0.56 -8.47
CA ASP A 28 10.88 1.48 -8.19
C ASP A 28 12.20 0.70 -8.01
N LYS A 29 13.25 1.10 -8.74
CA LYS A 29 14.56 0.43 -8.69
C LYS A 29 15.25 0.58 -7.34
N THR A 30 15.12 1.74 -6.70
CA THR A 30 15.75 2.03 -5.40
C THR A 30 15.08 1.21 -4.31
N GLU A 31 13.75 1.19 -4.30
CA GLU A 31 12.97 0.34 -3.40
C GLU A 31 13.29 -1.14 -3.63
N ALA A 32 13.29 -1.62 -4.87
CA ALA A 32 13.60 -3.02 -5.19
C ALA A 32 14.99 -3.43 -4.66
N THR A 33 15.99 -2.56 -4.77
CA THR A 33 17.35 -2.79 -4.26
C THR A 33 17.36 -2.86 -2.74
N TYR A 34 16.69 -1.92 -2.08
CA TYR A 34 16.54 -1.93 -0.63
C TYR A 34 15.82 -3.19 -0.13
N LEU A 35 14.73 -3.59 -0.76
CA LEU A 35 13.97 -4.79 -0.41
C LEU A 35 14.78 -6.07 -0.65
N LYS A 36 15.61 -6.15 -1.68
CA LYS A 36 16.54 -7.28 -1.87
C LYS A 36 17.52 -7.40 -0.69
N ALA A 37 18.14 -6.29 -0.30
CA ALA A 37 19.07 -6.27 0.83
C ALA A 37 18.39 -6.72 2.13
N MET A 38 17.17 -6.26 2.39
CA MET A 38 16.43 -6.64 3.58
C MET A 38 15.87 -8.07 3.52
N PHE A 39 15.29 -8.50 2.40
CA PHE A 39 14.54 -9.76 2.38
C PHE A 39 15.37 -10.99 2.00
N LEU A 40 16.46 -10.81 1.25
CA LEU A 40 17.28 -11.92 0.77
C LEU A 40 18.65 -11.96 1.46
N GLY A 41 19.10 -10.84 2.03
CA GLY A 41 20.39 -10.74 2.71
C GLY A 41 21.53 -11.27 1.83
N ARG A 42 22.46 -12.01 2.45
CA ARG A 42 23.63 -12.61 1.76
C ARG A 42 23.29 -13.86 0.93
N ALA A 43 22.10 -14.45 1.10
CA ALA A 43 21.71 -15.67 0.38
C ALA A 43 21.47 -15.42 -1.12
N GLY A 44 21.33 -14.15 -1.52
CA GLY A 44 21.15 -13.75 -2.91
C GLY A 44 19.81 -14.20 -3.50
N GLY A 45 19.69 -14.06 -4.81
CA GLY A 45 18.52 -14.47 -5.58
C GLY A 45 17.57 -13.34 -5.97
N ASP A 46 16.46 -13.74 -6.56
CA ASP A 46 15.45 -12.85 -7.09
C ASP A 46 14.43 -12.47 -6.04
N LEU A 47 14.11 -11.16 -5.98
CA LEU A 47 12.98 -10.70 -5.20
C LEU A 47 11.71 -11.29 -5.82
N ARG A 48 11.09 -12.23 -5.12
CA ARG A 48 9.85 -12.92 -5.51
C ARG A 48 8.79 -12.62 -4.44
N ASN A 49 7.53 -12.55 -4.87
CA ASN A 49 6.38 -12.09 -4.09
C ASN A 49 6.43 -12.34 -2.56
N PHE A 50 6.18 -11.25 -1.83
CA PHE A 50 5.86 -11.07 -0.39
C PHE A 50 6.95 -11.45 0.63
N GLY A 51 7.43 -10.40 1.33
CA GLY A 51 8.18 -10.48 2.58
C GLY A 51 7.49 -9.65 3.66
N PHE A 52 7.34 -10.22 4.85
CA PHE A 52 7.01 -9.54 6.10
C PHE A 52 8.30 -9.35 6.88
N CYS A 53 8.57 -8.12 7.32
CA CYS A 53 9.72 -7.78 8.15
C CYS A 53 9.32 -6.63 9.07
N ILE A 54 9.92 -6.59 10.26
CA ILE A 54 9.84 -5.45 11.16
C ILE A 54 11.22 -4.83 11.24
N LEU A 55 11.31 -3.54 10.99
CA LEU A 55 12.56 -2.77 10.96
C LEU A 55 12.60 -1.79 12.14
N SER A 56 13.81 -1.35 12.50
CA SER A 56 14.02 -0.22 13.39
C SER A 56 13.44 1.07 12.77
N PRO A 57 13.15 2.11 13.58
CA PRO A 57 12.57 3.35 13.07
C PRO A 57 13.37 4.05 11.95
N ASP A 58 14.69 3.86 11.92
CA ASP A 58 15.57 4.38 10.87
C ASP A 58 15.58 3.52 9.58
N GLY A 59 14.86 2.40 9.56
CA GLY A 59 14.79 1.46 8.46
C GLY A 59 16.08 0.67 8.19
N LYS A 60 17.07 0.70 9.09
CA LYS A 60 18.39 0.07 8.80
C LYS A 60 18.54 -1.33 9.38
N ARG A 61 17.92 -1.62 10.52
CA ARG A 61 18.07 -2.88 11.24
C ARG A 61 16.80 -3.70 11.22
N GLN A 62 16.92 -5.01 10.97
CA GLN A 62 15.81 -5.94 11.14
C GLN A 62 15.61 -6.25 12.62
N LEU A 63 14.44 -5.88 13.14
CA LEU A 63 13.99 -6.31 14.46
C LEU A 63 13.41 -7.71 14.41
N ARG A 64 12.75 -8.06 13.29
CA ARG A 64 12.29 -9.42 12.99
C ARG A 64 12.69 -9.79 11.57
N ARG A 65 13.23 -11.00 11.41
CA ARG A 65 13.73 -11.51 10.13
C ARG A 65 12.61 -11.57 9.08
N SER A 66 12.99 -11.30 7.83
CA SER A 66 12.10 -11.43 6.68
C SER A 66 11.54 -12.85 6.55
N ASN A 67 10.22 -12.95 6.39
CA ASN A 67 9.50 -14.19 6.13
C ASN A 67 8.36 -13.98 5.14
N ARG A 68 7.70 -15.04 4.65
CA ARG A 68 6.61 -14.91 3.66
C ARG A 68 5.36 -14.19 4.16
N GLY A 69 5.22 -14.04 5.47
CA GLY A 69 4.08 -13.41 6.12
C GLY A 69 4.21 -13.48 7.64
N PRO A 70 3.41 -12.70 8.38
CA PRO A 70 3.44 -12.68 9.84
C PRO A 70 3.09 -14.04 10.46
N ASN A 71 2.28 -14.87 9.79
CA ASN A 71 1.94 -16.22 10.22
C ASN A 71 3.11 -17.23 10.14
N PHE A 72 4.24 -16.85 9.54
CA PHE A 72 5.48 -17.62 9.57
C PHE A 72 6.42 -17.18 10.71
N VAL A 73 6.10 -16.05 11.36
CA VAL A 73 6.87 -15.47 12.46
C VAL A 73 6.17 -15.69 13.79
N TYR A 74 4.84 -15.63 13.80
CA TYR A 74 4.02 -15.69 15.00
C TYR A 74 3.00 -16.83 14.91
N THR A 75 2.83 -17.52 16.04
CA THR A 75 1.87 -18.63 16.17
C THR A 75 0.42 -18.16 16.04
N ASN A 76 0.09 -16.97 16.56
CA ASN A 76 -1.26 -16.40 16.57
C ASN A 76 -1.22 -14.86 16.65
N SER A 77 -2.40 -14.23 16.60
CA SER A 77 -2.53 -12.78 16.64
C SER A 77 -2.09 -12.16 17.96
N GLN A 78 -2.36 -12.84 19.08
CA GLN A 78 -1.99 -12.39 20.42
C GLN A 78 -0.47 -12.31 20.59
N ALA A 79 0.26 -13.33 20.11
CA ALA A 79 1.71 -13.35 20.13
C ALA A 79 2.31 -12.20 19.31
N MET A 80 1.75 -11.93 18.13
CA MET A 80 2.17 -10.79 17.32
C MET A 80 1.88 -9.46 18.04
N ALA A 81 0.68 -9.27 18.60
CA ALA A 81 0.32 -8.04 19.29
C ALA A 81 1.22 -7.78 20.52
N ALA A 82 1.55 -8.81 21.29
CA ALA A 82 2.47 -8.72 22.42
C ALA A 82 3.88 -8.29 21.96
N ASP A 83 4.39 -8.90 20.89
CA ASP A 83 5.70 -8.58 20.33
C ASP A 83 5.76 -7.14 19.79
N LEU A 84 4.74 -6.70 19.05
CA LEU A 84 4.63 -5.32 18.56
C LEU A 84 4.68 -4.31 19.72
N ARG A 85 3.95 -4.55 20.81
CA ARG A 85 3.98 -3.69 22.00
C ARG A 85 5.36 -3.68 22.66
N GLN A 86 6.02 -4.83 22.75
CA GLN A 86 7.37 -4.91 23.31
C GLN A 86 8.39 -4.14 22.46
N ILE A 87 8.30 -4.24 21.13
CA ILE A 87 9.14 -3.48 20.22
C ILE A 87 8.87 -1.97 20.37
N ALA A 88 7.61 -1.55 20.36
CA ALA A 88 7.24 -0.14 20.48
C ALA A 88 7.78 0.51 21.77
N LYS A 89 7.76 -0.22 22.89
CA LYS A 89 8.33 0.24 24.17
C LYS A 89 9.83 0.56 24.10
N GLN A 90 10.58 -0.08 23.21
CA GLN A 90 12.02 0.17 23.03
C GLN A 90 12.30 1.45 22.24
N TYR A 91 11.30 2.00 21.55
CA TYR A 91 11.43 3.10 20.60
C TYR A 91 10.48 4.26 20.91
N SER A 92 10.35 4.62 22.19
CA SER A 92 9.46 5.71 22.60
C SER A 92 9.85 7.04 21.96
N ALA A 93 8.91 7.67 21.25
CA ALA A 93 9.09 9.00 20.66
C ALA A 93 9.44 10.04 21.72
N GLN A 94 10.42 10.90 21.42
CA GLN A 94 10.73 12.03 22.31
C GLN A 94 9.58 13.05 22.27
N ALA A 95 9.43 13.88 23.31
CA ALA A 95 8.32 14.82 23.43
C ALA A 95 8.18 15.77 22.21
N ARG A 96 9.30 16.09 21.54
CA ARG A 96 9.36 16.89 20.31
C ARG A 96 8.75 16.18 19.08
N ASP A 97 8.86 14.86 19.02
CA ASP A 97 8.42 14.05 17.87
C ASP A 97 6.90 13.83 17.89
N LYS A 98 6.26 13.95 19.07
CA LYS A 98 4.81 13.80 19.25
C LYS A 98 3.97 14.85 18.52
N LYS A 99 4.57 15.95 18.05
CA LYS A 99 3.85 17.09 17.44
C LYS A 99 3.82 17.07 15.91
N VAL A 100 4.51 16.14 15.25
CA VAL A 100 4.60 16.11 13.78
C VAL A 100 3.81 14.94 13.23
N ASN A 101 2.76 15.23 12.46
CA ASN A 101 2.05 14.20 11.73
C ASN A 101 2.98 13.57 10.68
N PRO A 102 2.97 12.23 10.51
CA PRO A 102 3.79 11.59 9.50
C PRO A 102 3.47 12.10 8.09
N ALA A 103 4.45 12.03 7.19
CA ALA A 103 4.25 12.40 5.79
C ALA A 103 3.24 11.49 5.09
N VAL A 104 2.49 12.01 4.12
CA VAL A 104 1.54 11.21 3.33
C VAL A 104 2.26 9.99 2.70
N PRO A 105 1.76 8.75 2.88
CA PRO A 105 2.39 7.54 2.34
C PRO A 105 2.07 7.41 0.84
N ARG A 106 2.86 8.10 0.03
CA ARG A 106 2.61 8.24 -1.42
C ARG A 106 3.27 7.13 -2.23
N MET A 107 2.52 6.64 -3.22
CA MET A 107 3.06 5.90 -4.35
C MET A 107 3.82 6.84 -5.28
N LYS A 108 4.83 6.29 -5.97
CA LYS A 108 5.74 7.02 -6.87
C LYS A 108 5.03 7.82 -7.98
N SER A 109 3.90 7.33 -8.48
CA SER A 109 3.15 7.96 -9.58
C SER A 109 1.65 7.77 -9.44
N VAL A 110 0.87 8.60 -10.13
CA VAL A 110 -0.60 8.46 -10.21
C VAL A 110 -1.01 7.12 -10.80
N ARG A 111 -0.33 6.70 -11.89
CA ARG A 111 -0.57 5.40 -12.53
C ARG A 111 -0.39 4.25 -11.53
N LEU A 112 0.70 4.27 -10.78
CA LEU A 112 0.95 3.25 -9.76
C LEU A 112 -0.06 3.34 -8.60
N GLY A 113 -0.38 4.54 -8.14
CA GLY A 113 -1.38 4.77 -7.08
C GLY A 113 -2.73 4.16 -7.42
N ILE A 114 -3.24 4.40 -8.64
CA ILE A 114 -4.49 3.80 -9.12
C ILE A 114 -4.41 2.28 -9.18
N ASN A 115 -3.27 1.74 -9.62
CA ASN A 115 -3.09 0.30 -9.70
C ASN A 115 -3.11 -0.40 -8.34
N VAL A 116 -2.35 0.14 -7.39
CA VAL A 116 -2.30 -0.38 -6.03
C VAL A 116 -3.66 -0.23 -5.35
N ALA A 117 -4.35 0.91 -5.54
CA ALA A 117 -5.71 1.12 -5.05
C ALA A 117 -6.66 0.03 -5.55
N SER A 118 -6.58 -0.31 -6.84
CA SER A 118 -7.37 -1.41 -7.41
C SER A 118 -7.03 -2.76 -6.79
N CYS A 119 -5.74 -3.05 -6.56
CA CYS A 119 -5.28 -4.31 -5.99
C CYS A 119 -5.77 -4.49 -4.54
N ASP A 120 -5.74 -3.41 -3.76
CA ASP A 120 -6.11 -3.42 -2.35
C ASP A 120 -7.62 -3.21 -2.15
N GLY A 121 -8.35 -2.91 -3.24
CA GLY A 121 -9.80 -2.68 -3.22
C GLY A 121 -10.18 -1.41 -2.46
N LEU A 122 -9.36 -0.37 -2.59
CA LEU A 122 -9.50 0.93 -1.93
C LEU A 122 -9.66 2.05 -2.97
N PRO A 123 -10.26 3.20 -2.59
CA PRO A 123 -10.17 4.42 -3.38
C PRO A 123 -8.73 4.98 -3.39
N SER A 124 -8.41 5.75 -4.43
CA SER A 124 -7.14 6.47 -4.57
C SER A 124 -7.35 7.97 -4.32
N VAL A 125 -6.42 8.60 -3.61
CA VAL A 125 -6.35 10.05 -3.44
C VAL A 125 -5.14 10.57 -4.22
N VAL A 126 -5.40 11.49 -5.15
CA VAL A 126 -4.39 12.13 -5.98
C VAL A 126 -4.31 13.61 -5.64
N VAL A 127 -3.17 14.06 -5.12
CA VAL A 127 -2.89 15.48 -4.94
C VAL A 127 -2.33 16.04 -6.24
N PHE A 128 -3.03 17.01 -6.82
CA PHE A 128 -2.59 17.69 -8.04
C PHE A 128 -2.40 19.20 -7.80
N GLY A 129 -1.30 19.74 -8.31
CA GLY A 129 -1.02 21.17 -8.30
C GLY A 129 -0.21 21.57 -9.53
N LYS A 130 -0.19 22.86 -9.87
CA LYS A 130 0.58 23.38 -11.02
C LYS A 130 2.08 23.48 -10.74
N GLY A 131 2.49 23.33 -9.48
CA GLY A 131 3.89 23.37 -9.08
C GLY A 131 4.16 22.69 -7.74
N LYS A 132 5.44 22.47 -7.44
CA LYS A 132 5.90 21.75 -6.25
C LYS A 132 5.39 22.36 -4.94
N ARG A 133 5.45 23.69 -4.80
CA ARG A 133 4.98 24.40 -3.60
C ARG A 133 3.51 24.14 -3.31
N GLU A 134 2.67 24.11 -4.34
CA GLU A 134 1.24 23.84 -4.21
C GLU A 134 0.97 22.39 -3.80
N VAL A 135 1.66 21.43 -4.43
CA VAL A 135 1.58 20.01 -4.08
C VAL A 135 2.06 19.76 -2.63
N ASP A 136 3.14 20.40 -2.22
CA ASP A 136 3.69 20.25 -0.86
C ASP A 136 2.73 20.84 0.19
N ARG A 137 2.11 22.00 -0.10
CA ARG A 137 1.07 22.60 0.75
C ARG A 137 -0.16 21.70 0.89
N LEU A 138 -0.65 21.13 -0.21
CA LEU A 138 -1.80 20.22 -0.20
C LEU A 138 -1.48 18.92 0.53
N ASN A 139 -0.28 18.36 0.35
CA ASN A 139 0.15 17.18 1.09
C ASN A 139 0.30 17.44 2.59
N SER A 140 0.77 18.63 2.99
CA SER A 140 0.82 19.04 4.40
C SER A 140 -0.58 19.19 5.02
N LYS A 141 -1.54 19.73 4.25
CA LYS A 141 -2.94 19.77 4.66
C LYS A 141 -3.51 18.36 4.84
N LEU A 142 -3.25 17.47 3.87
CA LEU A 142 -3.71 16.09 3.85
C LEU A 142 -3.09 15.26 4.98
N SER A 143 -1.79 15.38 5.25
CA SER A 143 -1.14 14.71 6.39
C SER A 143 -1.72 15.14 7.74
N GLY A 144 -2.29 16.33 7.83
CA GLY A 144 -3.03 16.79 9.01
C GLY A 144 -4.32 16.03 9.32
N VAL A 145 -4.79 15.17 8.41
CA VAL A 145 -6.13 14.58 8.45
C VAL A 145 -6.12 13.05 8.32
N ILE A 146 -5.29 12.50 7.42
CA ILE A 146 -5.36 11.09 7.03
C ILE A 146 -4.93 10.09 8.11
N TRP A 147 -4.26 10.55 9.16
CA TRP A 147 -3.83 9.71 10.29
C TRP A 147 -4.91 9.52 11.35
N ASP A 148 -6.03 10.23 11.22
CA ASP A 148 -7.20 10.03 12.04
C ASP A 148 -7.71 8.58 11.95
N ALA A 149 -8.24 8.04 13.06
CA ALA A 149 -8.75 6.67 13.11
C ALA A 149 -9.81 6.35 12.06
N ALA A 150 -10.62 7.35 11.67
CA ALA A 150 -11.65 7.18 10.65
C ALA A 150 -11.09 7.06 9.23
N LEU A 151 -9.82 7.40 8.99
CA LEU A 151 -9.22 7.51 7.65
C LEU A 151 -7.95 6.68 7.47
N ALA A 152 -7.23 6.37 8.54
CA ALA A 152 -5.96 5.64 8.48
C ALA A 152 -6.13 4.32 7.71
N GLY A 153 -5.37 4.18 6.61
CA GLY A 153 -5.39 2.98 5.76
C GLY A 153 -6.62 2.83 4.86
N LYS A 154 -7.49 3.84 4.73
CA LYS A 154 -8.67 3.77 3.85
C LYS A 154 -8.41 4.19 2.40
N PHE A 155 -7.23 4.73 2.09
CA PHE A 155 -6.87 5.22 0.75
C PHE A 155 -5.44 4.88 0.35
N ILE A 156 -5.20 4.83 -0.96
CA ILE A 156 -3.86 4.86 -1.55
C ILE A 156 -3.57 6.27 -2.06
N TYR A 157 -2.38 6.80 -1.79
CA TYR A 157 -2.05 8.19 -2.10
C TYR A 157 -1.04 8.30 -3.24
N SER A 158 -1.16 9.35 -4.04
CA SER A 158 -0.14 9.78 -4.99
C SER A 158 -0.18 11.30 -5.16
N SER A 159 0.84 11.86 -5.80
CA SER A 159 0.86 13.30 -6.12
C SER A 159 1.51 13.54 -7.48
N THR A 160 1.11 14.60 -8.16
CA THR A 160 1.76 15.01 -9.41
C THR A 160 1.63 16.51 -9.65
N THR A 161 2.60 17.07 -10.38
CA THR A 161 2.50 18.39 -11.00
C THR A 161 2.15 18.34 -12.48
N LYS A 162 2.14 17.14 -13.07
CA LYS A 162 1.96 16.94 -14.51
C LYS A 162 0.49 16.62 -14.79
N SER A 163 -0.18 17.53 -15.50
CA SER A 163 -1.58 17.31 -15.92
C SER A 163 -1.76 16.09 -16.81
N SER A 164 -0.72 15.68 -17.55
CA SER A 164 -0.71 14.45 -18.35
C SER A 164 -0.96 13.19 -17.53
N ASP A 165 -0.53 13.16 -16.27
CA ASP A 165 -0.69 12.00 -15.40
C ASP A 165 -2.16 11.78 -15.00
N LEU A 166 -3.01 12.80 -15.16
CA LEU A 166 -4.44 12.73 -14.87
C LEU A 166 -5.26 12.15 -16.04
N LYS A 167 -4.68 11.95 -17.24
CA LYS A 167 -5.40 11.46 -18.43
C LYS A 167 -6.05 10.08 -18.23
N ILE A 168 -5.52 9.28 -17.31
CA ILE A 168 -6.04 7.96 -16.96
C ILE A 168 -7.25 8.03 -16.00
N ILE A 169 -7.61 9.22 -15.53
CA ILE A 169 -8.72 9.46 -14.62
C ILE A 169 -9.86 10.13 -15.41
N VAL A 170 -10.91 9.38 -15.68
CA VAL A 170 -12.12 9.89 -16.33
C VAL A 170 -12.78 10.93 -15.42
N GLY A 171 -13.08 12.09 -15.97
CA GLY A 171 -13.66 13.23 -15.24
C GLY A 171 -12.64 14.11 -14.51
N ALA A 172 -11.34 13.78 -14.52
CA ALA A 172 -10.34 14.67 -13.94
C ALA A 172 -10.20 15.97 -14.75
N THR A 173 -10.06 17.07 -14.02
CA THR A 173 -9.81 18.40 -14.61
C THR A 173 -8.36 18.82 -14.36
N ARG A 174 -7.94 19.92 -15.01
CA ARG A 174 -6.62 20.55 -14.76
C ARG A 174 -6.64 21.54 -13.59
N LYS A 175 -7.70 21.51 -12.76
CA LYS A 175 -7.80 22.35 -11.56
C LYS A 175 -6.97 21.74 -10.43
N ALA A 176 -6.15 22.55 -9.77
CA ALA A 176 -5.39 22.12 -8.60
C ALA A 176 -6.32 21.75 -7.44
N GLY A 177 -5.93 20.73 -6.66
CA GLY A 177 -6.73 20.22 -5.56
C GLY A 177 -6.44 18.75 -5.25
N ILE A 178 -7.40 18.12 -4.57
CA ILE A 178 -7.32 16.72 -4.14
C ILE A 178 -8.43 15.95 -4.84
N LEU A 179 -8.04 14.96 -5.65
CA LEU A 179 -8.98 14.12 -6.39
C LEU A 179 -9.16 12.81 -5.61
N VAL A 180 -10.40 12.44 -5.33
CA VAL A 180 -10.75 11.09 -4.88
C VAL A 180 -11.21 10.30 -6.10
N VAL A 181 -10.59 9.14 -6.31
CA VAL A 181 -10.67 8.36 -7.53
C VAL A 181 -11.06 6.92 -7.22
N GLU A 182 -12.10 6.44 -7.88
CA GLU A 182 -12.41 5.02 -7.94
C GLU A 182 -11.53 4.36 -9.01
N PRO A 183 -10.68 3.39 -8.67
CA PRO A 183 -9.91 2.67 -9.67
C PRO A 183 -10.79 1.68 -10.45
N ASP A 184 -10.48 1.46 -11.73
CA ASP A 184 -11.10 0.39 -12.50
C ASP A 184 -10.67 -0.99 -11.98
N VAL A 185 -11.30 -2.05 -12.48
CA VAL A 185 -11.08 -3.40 -11.98
C VAL A 185 -9.64 -3.90 -12.17
N TYR A 186 -8.90 -3.36 -13.15
CA TYR A 186 -7.51 -3.75 -13.43
C TYR A 186 -6.47 -2.72 -12.98
N GLY A 187 -6.90 -1.58 -12.43
CA GLY A 187 -6.00 -0.53 -11.98
C GLY A 187 -5.22 0.14 -13.12
N MET A 188 -5.82 0.18 -14.31
CA MET A 188 -5.27 0.81 -15.51
C MET A 188 -5.79 2.24 -15.68
N THR A 189 -7.01 2.48 -15.22
CA THR A 189 -7.68 3.78 -15.25
C THR A 189 -8.44 4.00 -13.94
N GLY A 190 -8.97 5.20 -13.75
CA GLY A 190 -9.87 5.50 -12.66
C GLY A 190 -10.98 6.45 -13.10
N ARG A 191 -11.96 6.63 -12.23
CA ARG A 191 -13.04 7.60 -12.38
C ARG A 191 -13.01 8.55 -11.20
N LEU A 192 -13.04 9.84 -11.47
CA LEU A 192 -13.17 10.86 -10.43
C LEU A 192 -14.52 10.66 -9.74
N ILE A 193 -14.50 10.47 -8.42
CA ILE A 193 -15.72 10.43 -7.60
C ILE A 193 -15.95 11.74 -6.85
N LYS A 194 -14.86 12.44 -6.47
CA LYS A 194 -14.93 13.74 -5.81
C LYS A 194 -13.71 14.59 -6.16
N MET A 195 -13.93 15.85 -6.52
CA MET A 195 -12.89 16.88 -6.55
C MET A 195 -13.01 17.73 -5.30
N ILE A 196 -11.94 17.82 -4.52
CA ILE A 196 -11.86 18.65 -3.32
C ILE A 196 -10.97 19.86 -3.64
N ASP A 197 -11.48 21.06 -3.39
CA ASP A 197 -10.81 22.31 -3.73
C ASP A 197 -9.52 22.51 -2.91
N ALA A 198 -8.52 23.15 -3.51
CA ALA A 198 -7.26 23.44 -2.84
C ALA A 198 -7.42 24.33 -1.58
N SER A 199 -8.46 25.17 -1.55
CA SER A 199 -8.80 26.07 -0.44
C SER A 199 -9.55 25.40 0.72
N VAL A 200 -10.01 24.15 0.57
CA VAL A 200 -10.82 23.42 1.57
C VAL A 200 -10.25 23.53 2.98
N SER A 201 -11.11 23.68 3.99
CA SER A 201 -10.68 23.64 5.39
C SER A 201 -10.21 22.23 5.78
N LYS A 202 -9.46 22.09 6.88
CA LYS A 202 -9.05 20.75 7.36
C LYS A 202 -10.26 19.91 7.81
N GLY A 203 -11.26 20.54 8.43
CA GLY A 203 -12.47 19.87 8.89
C GLY A 203 -13.31 19.35 7.72
N ASP A 204 -13.50 20.18 6.70
CA ASP A 204 -14.22 19.78 5.48
C ASP A 204 -13.46 18.70 4.69
N LEU A 205 -12.13 18.82 4.61
CA LEU A 205 -11.30 17.78 3.98
C LEU A 205 -11.48 16.43 4.69
N LYS A 206 -11.49 16.42 6.03
CA LYS A 206 -11.73 15.19 6.80
C LYS A 206 -13.10 14.61 6.49
N ARG A 207 -14.15 15.44 6.55
CA ARG A 207 -15.53 15.00 6.30
C ARG A 207 -15.67 14.40 4.90
N ASP A 208 -15.19 15.10 3.88
CA ASP A 208 -15.28 14.65 2.48
C ASP A 208 -14.53 13.32 2.26
N LEU A 209 -13.37 13.13 2.91
CA LEU A 209 -12.64 11.86 2.84
C LEU A 209 -13.35 10.75 3.61
N VAL A 210 -13.97 11.03 4.76
CA VAL A 210 -14.72 10.02 5.52
C VAL A 210 -15.92 9.55 4.70
N ASP A 211 -16.70 10.49 4.18
CA ASP A 211 -17.85 10.22 3.31
C ASP A 211 -17.47 9.38 2.09
N ALA A 212 -16.39 9.76 1.39
CA ALA A 212 -15.90 9.01 0.24
C ALA A 212 -15.43 7.60 0.61
N ALA A 213 -14.87 7.40 1.82
CA ALA A 213 -14.41 6.09 2.26
C ALA A 213 -15.57 5.17 2.67
N ASP A 214 -16.59 5.74 3.31
CA ASP A 214 -17.73 4.98 3.85
C ASP A 214 -18.74 4.63 2.76
N THR A 215 -18.86 5.46 1.71
CA THR A 215 -19.69 5.17 0.54
C THR A 215 -19.00 4.29 -0.51
N PHE A 216 -17.68 4.09 -0.41
CA PHE A 216 -16.93 3.29 -1.38
C PHE A 216 -17.23 1.80 -1.26
N THR A 217 -17.77 1.22 -2.34
CA THR A 217 -18.00 -0.23 -2.41
C THR A 217 -16.74 -0.97 -2.82
N ARG A 218 -16.16 -1.74 -1.87
CA ARG A 218 -14.96 -2.55 -2.14
C ARG A 218 -15.26 -3.67 -3.13
N ARG A 219 -14.45 -3.76 -4.18
CA ARG A 219 -14.56 -4.84 -5.17
C ARG A 219 -13.89 -6.11 -4.64
N SER A 220 -14.66 -7.17 -4.43
CA SER A 220 -14.10 -8.47 -4.10
C SER A 220 -13.38 -9.07 -5.30
N LYS A 221 -12.12 -9.48 -5.11
CA LYS A 221 -11.30 -10.10 -6.14
C LYS A 221 -10.68 -11.39 -5.61
N THR A 222 -10.59 -12.39 -6.46
CA THR A 222 -9.70 -13.53 -6.25
C THR A 222 -8.55 -13.43 -7.24
N HIS A 223 -7.32 -13.65 -6.78
CA HIS A 223 -6.14 -13.52 -7.63
C HIS A 223 -6.25 -14.36 -8.91
N GLY A 224 -6.69 -15.62 -8.79
CA GLY A 224 -6.82 -16.53 -9.93
C GLY A 224 -7.81 -16.03 -11.00
N LEU A 225 -9.00 -15.60 -10.59
CA LEU A 225 -10.00 -15.08 -11.53
C LEU A 225 -9.54 -13.75 -12.14
N HIS A 226 -8.99 -12.86 -11.31
CA HIS A 226 -8.51 -11.55 -11.74
C HIS A 226 -7.42 -11.66 -12.83
N VAL A 227 -6.41 -12.51 -12.61
CA VAL A 227 -5.33 -12.73 -13.58
C VAL A 227 -5.85 -13.37 -14.86
N ARG A 228 -6.73 -14.39 -14.76
CA ARG A 228 -7.31 -15.04 -15.95
C ARG A 228 -8.12 -14.07 -16.80
N ASN A 229 -9.00 -13.29 -16.18
CA ASN A 229 -9.86 -12.34 -16.89
C ASN A 229 -9.03 -11.18 -17.48
N GLY A 230 -8.03 -10.69 -16.75
CA GLY A 230 -7.11 -9.67 -17.26
C GLY A 230 -6.40 -10.13 -18.54
N ARG A 231 -5.85 -11.36 -18.53
CA ARG A 231 -5.20 -11.94 -19.73
C ARG A 231 -6.17 -12.13 -20.89
N ARG A 232 -7.37 -12.68 -20.63
CA ARG A 232 -8.41 -12.86 -21.66
C ARG A 232 -8.81 -11.54 -22.31
N ASN A 233 -8.82 -10.46 -21.52
CA ASN A 233 -9.19 -9.13 -21.98
C ASN A 233 -7.98 -8.29 -22.45
N GLY A 234 -6.83 -8.93 -22.73
CA GLY A 234 -5.63 -8.26 -23.25
C GLY A 234 -5.01 -7.22 -22.29
N LYS A 235 -5.32 -7.28 -21.00
CA LYS A 235 -4.79 -6.33 -20.01
C LYS A 235 -3.36 -6.69 -19.65
N THR A 236 -2.46 -5.72 -19.83
CA THR A 236 -1.03 -5.88 -19.55
C THR A 236 -0.53 -4.72 -18.70
N TRP A 237 0.14 -5.04 -17.60
CA TRP A 237 0.84 -4.08 -16.76
C TRP A 237 2.35 -4.18 -16.99
N LYS A 238 2.96 -3.08 -17.41
CA LYS A 238 4.42 -2.97 -17.53
C LYS A 238 5.00 -2.45 -16.23
N THR A 239 5.81 -3.26 -15.56
CA THR A 239 6.56 -2.90 -14.36
C THR A 239 7.80 -2.08 -14.72
N GLU A 240 8.32 -1.29 -13.78
CA GLU A 240 9.57 -0.53 -13.98
C GLU A 240 10.80 -1.44 -13.89
N VAL A 241 10.75 -2.42 -12.98
CA VAL A 241 11.75 -3.46 -12.80
C VAL A 241 11.19 -4.77 -13.38
N PRO A 242 11.92 -5.49 -14.23
CA PRO A 242 11.45 -6.76 -14.77
C PRO A 242 11.11 -7.76 -13.65
N VAL A 243 9.95 -8.38 -13.78
CA VAL A 243 9.56 -9.48 -12.88
C VAL A 243 10.38 -10.71 -13.26
N PRO A 244 11.10 -11.34 -12.31
CA PRO A 244 11.91 -12.53 -12.59
C PRO A 244 11.07 -13.67 -13.18
N ASN A 245 11.65 -14.39 -14.14
CA ASN A 245 10.99 -15.53 -14.75
C ASN A 245 10.64 -16.59 -13.70
N ARG A 246 9.42 -17.13 -13.79
CA ARG A 246 8.99 -18.21 -12.90
C ARG A 246 9.71 -19.49 -13.29
N VAL A 247 10.79 -19.80 -12.57
CA VAL A 247 11.44 -21.12 -12.67
C VAL A 247 10.45 -22.15 -12.13
N ARG A 248 9.74 -22.85 -13.02
CA ARG A 248 9.06 -24.10 -12.64
C ARG A 248 10.17 -25.11 -12.42
N ALA A 249 10.29 -25.65 -11.20
CA ALA A 249 11.17 -26.79 -10.97
C ALA A 249 10.76 -27.90 -11.93
N ARG A 250 11.56 -28.15 -12.97
CA ARG A 250 11.44 -29.38 -13.78
C ARG A 250 11.82 -30.53 -12.85
N GLY A 251 10.90 -31.47 -12.62
CA GLY A 251 11.25 -32.75 -11.97
C GLY A 251 10.84 -32.96 -10.52
N ARG A 252 9.76 -32.36 -10.00
CA ARG A 252 9.12 -32.95 -8.80
C ARG A 252 8.21 -34.10 -9.25
N PRO A 253 8.53 -35.37 -8.98
CA PRO A 253 7.62 -36.47 -9.27
C PRO A 253 6.31 -36.24 -8.51
N THR A 254 5.19 -36.43 -9.22
CA THR A 254 3.86 -36.44 -8.64
C THR A 254 3.86 -37.41 -7.44
N PRO A 255 3.36 -37.04 -6.25
CA PRO A 255 3.27 -37.98 -5.15
C PRO A 255 2.44 -39.17 -5.64
N ARG A 256 3.05 -40.36 -5.72
CA ARG A 256 2.33 -41.61 -5.97
C ARG A 256 1.24 -41.69 -4.90
N ARG A 257 -0.03 -41.60 -5.32
CA ARG A 257 -1.17 -41.99 -4.49
C ARG A 257 -0.86 -43.40 -3.99
N ARG A 258 -0.56 -43.56 -2.70
CA ARG A 258 -0.65 -44.88 -2.07
C ARG A 258 -2.09 -45.33 -2.25
N ARG A 259 -2.31 -46.36 -3.08
CA ARG A 259 -3.53 -47.15 -2.99
C ARG A 259 -3.57 -47.66 -1.55
N ARG A 260 -4.64 -47.32 -0.83
CA ARG A 260 -5.02 -48.06 0.35
C ARG A 260 -5.51 -49.41 -0.17
N GLU A 261 -4.81 -50.46 0.21
CA GLU A 261 -5.42 -51.79 0.38
C GLU A 261 -6.17 -51.79 1.71
#